data_AF-A0A9E3K891-F1
#
_entry.id   AF-A0A9E3K891-F1
#
_cell.length_a   1.000
_cell.length_b   1.000
_cell.length_c   1.000
_cell.angle_alpha   90.00
_cell.angle_beta   90.00
_cell.angle_gamma   90.00
#
_symmetry.space_group_name_H-M   'P 1'
#
loop_
_entity.id
_entity.type
_entity.pdbx_description
1 polymer ?
#
loop_
_entity_poly.entity_id
_entity_poly.type
_entity_poly.pdbx_seq_one_letter_code
_entity_poly.pdbx_strand_id
1 'polypeptide(L)' 'MFAVIDIETTGGSPRTGRIIEVAIVVHNGKRVIEEYSSLVNPETPIDSFVAALT' A
#
# COMPACT_ATOMS: atom_id res chain seq x y z
N MET A 1 19.57 -2.26 8.28
CA MET A 1 18.27 -1.58 8.34
C MET A 1 17.56 -1.83 7.03
N PHE A 2 16.25 -2.09 7.07
CA PHE A 2 15.44 -2.33 5.88
C PHE A 2 14.04 -1.78 6.10
N ALA A 3 13.33 -1.51 5.01
CA ALA A 3 11.92 -1.15 5.02
C ALA A 3 11.12 -2.31 4.41
N VAL A 4 10.01 -2.66 5.08
CA VAL A 4 8.98 -3.51 4.52
C VAL A 4 7.88 -2.56 4.04
N ILE A 5 7.51 -2.68 2.77
CA ILE A 5 6.53 -1.80 2.13
C ILE A 5 5.36 -2.65 1.68
N ASP A 6 4.17 -2.20 2.02
CA ASP A 6 2.92 -2.75 1.54
C ASP A 6 2.15 -1.66 0.75
N ILE A 7 1.59 -2.05 -0.38
CA ILE A 7 0.95 -1.14 -1.34
C ILE A 7 -0.37 -1.75 -1.77
N GLU A 8 -1.45 -1.03 -1.47
CA GLU A 8 -2.77 -1.36 -1.98
C GLU A 8 -3.07 -0.53 -3.23
N THR A 9 -3.83 -1.12 -4.16
CA THR A 9 -4.11 -0.51 -5.45
C THR A 9 -5.58 -0.60 -5.83
N THR A 10 -6.01 0.16 -6.83
CA THR A 10 -7.38 0.13 -7.35
C THR A 10 -7.73 -1.16 -8.11
N GLY A 11 -6.75 -2.03 -8.40
CA GLY A 11 -6.91 -3.18 -9.31
C GLY A 11 -5.63 -4.02 -9.41
N GLY A 12 -5.75 -5.33 -9.66
CA GLY A 12 -4.60 -6.26 -9.69
C GLY A 12 -3.64 -6.15 -10.89
N SER A 13 -3.84 -5.18 -11.80
CA SER A 13 -3.00 -4.97 -12.98
C SER A 13 -1.96 -3.87 -12.74
N PRO A 14 -0.65 -4.17 -12.80
CA PRO A 14 0.41 -3.16 -12.62
C PRO A 14 0.44 -2.07 -13.70
N ARG A 15 -0.22 -2.30 -14.85
CA ARG A 15 -0.25 -1.32 -15.95
C ARG A 15 -1.34 -0.27 -15.78
N THR A 16 -2.40 -0.59 -15.03
CA THR A 16 -3.63 0.22 -14.97
C THR A 16 -4.07 0.55 -13.55
N GLY A 17 -3.62 -0.21 -12.55
CA GLY A 17 -3.89 0.05 -11.15
C GLY A 17 -3.23 1.36 -10.68
N ARG A 18 -3.91 2.04 -9.76
CA ARG A 18 -3.38 3.21 -9.05
C ARG A 18 -3.27 2.91 -7.57
N ILE A 19 -2.31 3.53 -6.89
CA ILE A 19 -2.11 3.34 -5.45
C ILE A 19 -3.27 3.96 -4.67
N ILE A 20 -3.79 3.24 -3.67
CA ILE A 20 -4.78 3.74 -2.71
C ILE A 20 -4.23 3.84 -1.29
N GLU A 21 -3.17 3.09 -0.97
CA GLU A 21 -2.49 3.14 0.33
C GLU A 21 -0.99 2.87 0.17
N VAL A 22 -0.19 3.52 1.00
CA VAL A 22 1.21 3.18 1.22
C VAL A 22 1.44 2.96 2.71
N ALA A 23 1.87 1.75 3.09
CA ALA A 23 2.31 1.42 4.44
C ALA A 23 3.80 1.04 4.44
N ILE A 24 4.54 1.57 5.41
CA ILE A 24 5.99 1.39 5.53
C ILE A 24 6.33 1.05 6.98
N VAL A 25 7.06 -0.03 7.16
CA VAL A 25 7.65 -0.43 8.44
C VAL A 25 9.16 -0.44 8.29
N VAL A 26 9.86 0.39 9.07
CA VAL A 26 11.33 0.42 9.10
C VAL A 26 11.83 -0.45 10.24
N HIS A 27 12.73 -1.39 9.92
CA HIS A 27 13.27 -2.36 10.86
C HIS A 27 14.80 -2.30 10.90
N ASN A 28 15.38 -2.32 12.11
CA ASN A 28 16.84 -2.27 12.28
C ASN A 28 17.52 -3.66 12.25
N GLY A 29 16.76 -4.72 12.04
CA GLY A 29 17.21 -6.12 12.10
C GLY A 29 16.89 -6.82 13.42
N LYS A 30 16.44 -6.09 14.44
CA LYS A 30 16.02 -6.64 15.74
C LYS A 30 14.60 -6.20 16.16
N ARG A 31 14.23 -4.95 15.85
CA ARG A 31 12.89 -4.41 16.12
C ARG A 31 12.47 -3.39 15.07
N VAL A 32 11.16 -3.15 15.00
CA VAL A 32 10.58 -2.00 14.30
C VAL A 32 11.05 -0.72 14.99
N ILE A 33 11.42 0.27 14.19
CA ILE A 33 11.89 1.57 14.67
C ILE A 33 11.04 2.73 14.18
N GLU A 34 10.26 2.53 13.12
CA GLU A 34 9.36 3.53 12.55
C GLU A 34 8.24 2.82 11.79
N GLU A 35 7.05 3.39 11.86
CA GLU A 35 5.86 2.96 11.13
C GLU A 35 5.21 4.19 10.51
N TYR A 36 4.78 4.06 9.26
CA TYR A 36 4.06 5.09 8.52
C TYR A 36 2.97 4.43 7.70
N SER A 37 1.80 5.06 7.66
CA SER A 37 0.76 4.72 6.70
C SER A 37 0.06 5.98 6.20
N SER A 38 -0.39 5.94 4.95
CA SER A 38 -1.16 7.02 4.37
C SER A 38 -2.04 6.53 3.23
N LEU A 39 -3.28 7.01 3.22
CA LEU A 39 -4.20 6.85 2.12
C LEU A 39 -3.86 7.83 1.00
N VAL A 40 -3.98 7.35 -0.24
CA VAL A 40 -3.75 8.11 -1.46
C VAL A 40 -5.06 8.19 -2.23
N ASN A 41 -5.45 9.38 -2.68
CA ASN A 41 -6.59 9.51 -3.60
C ASN A 41 -6.15 9.05 -5.00
N PRO A 42 -6.70 7.94 -5.55
CA PRO A 42 -6.27 7.40 -6.83
C PRO A 42 -6.82 8.18 -8.04
N GLU A 43 -7.74 9.14 -7.84
CA GLU A 43 -8.40 9.89 -8.90
C GLU A 43 -9.07 9.00 -9.98
N THR A 44 -9.45 7.78 -9.59
CA THR A 44 -10.14 6.80 -10.43
C THR A 44 -10.98 5.88 -9.53
N PRO A 45 -12.09 5.28 -10.02
CA PRO A 45 -12.80 4.27 -9.27
C PRO A 45 -11.92 3.06 -8.93
N ILE A 46 -12.22 2.44 -7.79
CA ILE A 46 -11.64 1.17 -7.35
C ILE A 46 -12.46 0.04 -7.94
N ASP A 47 -11.80 -1.01 -8.48
CA ASP A 47 -12.48 -2.20 -8.95
C ASP A 47 -13.25 -2.86 -7.79
N SER A 48 -14.52 -3.22 -8.02
CA SER A 48 -15.39 -3.80 -6.98
C SER A 48 -14.83 -5.08 -6.36
N PHE A 49 -14.07 -5.87 -7.12
CA PHE A 49 -13.42 -7.06 -6.58
C PHE A 49 -12.33 -6.70 -5.58
N VAL A 50 -11.51 -5.69 -5.89
CA VAL A 50 -10.43 -5.25 -4.99
C VAL A 50 -11.00 -4.56 -3.75
N ALA A 51 -12.02 -3.72 -3.91
CA ALA A 51 -12.72 -3.09 -2.78
C ALA A 51 -13.37 -4.09 -1.80
N ALA A 52 -13.54 -5.36 -2.19
CA ALA A 52 -14.07 -6.40 -1.30
C ALA A 52 -12.97 -7.14 -0.50
N LEU A 53 -11.70 -6.92 -0.82
CA LEU A 53 -10.55 -7.61 -0.20
C LEU A 53 -9.83 -6.77 0.86
N THR A 54 -10.02 -5.45 0.86
CA THR A 54 -9.30 -4.47 1.68
C THR A 54 -10.27 -3.46 2.28
#